data_AF-A0A7W9G6N6-F1
#
_entry.id   AF-A0A7W9G6N6-F1
#
_cell.length_a   1.000
_cell.length_b   1.000
_cell.length_c   1.000
_cell.angle_alpha   90.00
_cell.angle_beta   90.00
_cell.angle_gamma   90.00
#
_symmetry.space_group_name_H-M   'P 1'
#
loop_
_entity.id
_entity.type
_entity.pdbx_description
1 polymer ?
#
loop_
_entity_poly.entity_id
_entity_poly.type
_entity_poly.pdbx_seq_one_letter_code
_entity_poly.pdbx_strand_id
1 'polypeptide(L)'
;MEDGSATGRLLTDDLYFMTARAHVPPPRPPLVKGIGDARKTKVDPAILESGTALWVAQLAAPQAQIAWGENVTFLVDAGTGSRAEIRPDTAGGWTVLQHGPVRLWDAVEEAIGTWQAAGSPHQSGFGLTVTRESQRVWLGDPDGPSWYLPA
;
A
#
# COMPACT_ATOMS: atom_id res chain seq x y z
N MET A 1 -19.38 -22.12 21.02
CA MET A 1 -18.46 -21.05 21.43
C MET A 1 -17.94 -20.47 20.13
N GLU A 2 -18.19 -19.19 19.87
CA GLU A 2 -17.56 -18.47 18.75
C GLU A 2 -16.05 -18.69 18.83
N ASP A 3 -15.44 -19.05 17.72
CA ASP A 3 -14.00 -19.31 17.56
C ASP A 3 -13.12 -18.07 17.81
N GLY A 4 -13.71 -16.96 18.27
CA GLY A 4 -13.04 -15.70 18.50
C GLY A 4 -12.69 -14.96 17.21
N SER A 5 -13.26 -15.39 16.07
CA SER A 5 -13.11 -14.71 14.79
C SER A 5 -14.25 -13.74 14.51
N ALA A 6 -13.97 -12.68 13.77
CA ALA A 6 -14.96 -11.76 13.24
C ALA A 6 -14.70 -11.55 11.74
N THR A 7 -15.75 -11.63 10.92
CA THR A 7 -15.66 -11.40 9.47
C THR A 7 -16.76 -10.46 8.99
N GLY A 8 -16.42 -9.51 8.12
CA GLY A 8 -17.38 -8.56 7.57
C GLY A 8 -16.85 -7.78 6.37
N ARG A 9 -17.71 -6.96 5.76
CA ARG A 9 -17.40 -6.08 4.63
C ARG A 9 -17.04 -4.67 5.10
N LEU A 10 -16.21 -3.98 4.32
CA LEU A 10 -16.06 -2.54 4.46
C LEU A 10 -17.32 -1.82 3.96
N LEU A 11 -17.64 -0.70 4.58
CA LEU A 11 -18.83 0.08 4.25
C LEU A 11 -18.62 0.85 2.93
N THR A 12 -19.73 1.21 2.28
CA THR A 12 -19.71 2.02 1.06
C THR A 12 -19.37 3.49 1.33
N ASP A 13 -19.58 3.95 2.57
CA ASP A 13 -19.30 5.32 2.96
C ASP A 13 -17.80 5.52 3.19
N ASP A 14 -17.25 6.61 2.63
CA ASP A 14 -15.88 7.04 2.91
C ASP A 14 -15.79 7.61 4.33
N LEU A 15 -15.35 6.79 5.27
CA LEU A 15 -15.14 7.19 6.66
C LEU A 15 -13.67 7.54 6.91
N TYR A 16 -13.43 8.77 7.34
CA TYR A 16 -12.10 9.25 7.71
C TYR A 16 -12.02 9.42 9.22
N PHE A 17 -11.02 8.81 9.83
CA PHE A 17 -10.72 8.96 11.25
C PHE A 17 -9.44 9.76 11.42
N MET A 18 -9.41 10.63 12.42
CA MET A 18 -8.15 11.21 12.87
C MET A 18 -7.32 10.15 13.58
N THR A 19 -6.01 10.17 13.34
CA THR A 19 -5.09 9.29 14.05
C THR A 19 -5.22 9.49 15.55
N ALA A 20 -5.44 8.41 16.29
CA ALA A 20 -5.42 8.47 17.75
C ALA A 20 -4.03 8.94 18.21
N ARG A 21 -3.96 9.81 19.22
CA ARG A 21 -2.68 10.36 19.71
C ARG A 21 -1.66 9.29 20.12
N ALA A 22 -2.12 8.11 20.53
CA ALA A 22 -1.27 6.98 20.88
C ALA A 22 -0.67 6.24 19.67
N HIS A 23 -1.20 6.44 18.46
CA HIS A 23 -0.79 5.77 17.22
C HIS A 23 -0.19 6.76 16.20
N VAL A 24 0.48 7.80 16.68
CA VAL A 24 1.19 8.73 15.78
C VAL A 24 2.27 7.94 15.05
N PRO A 25 2.31 8.00 13.70
CA PRO A 25 3.35 7.30 12.95
C PRO A 25 4.73 7.85 13.31
N PRO A 26 5.80 7.05 13.17
CA PRO A 26 7.14 7.54 13.39
C PRO A 26 7.42 8.78 12.49
N PRO A 27 8.29 9.70 12.95
CA PRO A 27 8.72 10.82 12.12
C PRO A 27 9.22 10.32 10.77
N ARG A 28 8.78 10.98 9.70
CA ARG A 28 9.15 10.56 8.35
C ARG A 28 10.67 10.70 8.15
N PRO A 29 11.35 9.65 7.66
CA PRO A 29 12.75 9.76 7.27
C PRO A 29 12.98 10.79 6.15
N PRO A 30 14.21 11.30 5.98
CA PRO A 30 14.55 12.16 4.86
C PRO A 30 14.28 11.49 3.50
N LEU A 31 13.68 12.25 2.58
CA LEU A 31 13.48 11.82 1.19
C LEU A 31 14.79 12.00 0.42
N VAL A 32 15.47 10.88 0.16
CA VAL A 32 16.75 10.87 -0.59
C VAL A 32 16.51 10.27 -1.97
N LYS A 33 16.92 11.00 -3.01
CA LYS A 33 16.84 10.57 -4.40
C LYS A 33 18.10 9.80 -4.82
N GLY A 34 17.97 8.98 -5.84
CA GLY A 34 19.07 8.37 -6.57
C GLY A 34 19.69 7.14 -5.89
N ILE A 35 19.01 6.52 -4.92
CA ILE A 35 19.57 5.37 -4.20
C ILE A 35 18.81 4.08 -4.45
N GLY A 36 19.55 2.98 -4.55
CA GLY A 36 18.99 1.65 -4.74
C GLY A 36 19.02 1.17 -6.19
N ASP A 37 18.42 0.00 -6.39
CA ASP A 37 18.40 -0.67 -7.69
C ASP A 37 17.30 -0.05 -8.57
N ALA A 38 17.67 0.35 -9.78
CA ALA A 38 16.77 0.95 -10.74
C ALA A 38 16.11 -0.12 -11.63
N ARG A 39 14.81 -0.01 -11.85
CA ARG A 39 14.09 -0.79 -12.87
C ARG A 39 12.91 0.01 -13.45
N LYS A 40 12.44 -0.41 -14.62
CA LYS A 40 11.16 0.08 -15.18
C LYS A 40 10.00 -0.38 -14.30
N THR A 41 9.01 0.49 -14.12
CA THR A 41 7.71 0.18 -13.51
C THR A 41 6.62 0.24 -14.58
N LYS A 42 5.63 -0.64 -14.45
CA LYS A 42 4.48 -0.70 -15.36
C LYS A 42 3.31 0.13 -14.84
N VAL A 43 3.32 0.42 -13.54
CA VAL A 43 2.32 1.27 -12.90
C VAL A 43 2.77 2.72 -12.94
N ASP A 44 1.89 3.58 -13.44
CA ASP A 44 2.01 5.04 -13.32
C ASP A 44 1.73 5.45 -11.87
N PRO A 45 2.64 6.14 -11.17
CA PRO A 45 2.45 6.55 -9.78
C PRO A 45 1.27 7.49 -9.56
N ALA A 46 0.74 8.15 -10.60
CA ALA A 46 -0.48 8.96 -10.52
C ALA A 46 -1.70 8.12 -10.11
N ILE A 47 -1.66 6.79 -10.24
CA ILE A 47 -2.73 5.92 -9.73
C ILE A 47 -2.94 6.10 -8.22
N LEU A 48 -1.90 6.45 -7.47
CA LEU A 48 -1.98 6.67 -6.02
C LEU A 48 -2.69 7.97 -5.64
N GLU A 49 -3.11 8.79 -6.61
CA GLU A 49 -4.02 9.91 -6.38
C GLU A 49 -5.47 9.44 -6.21
N SER A 50 -5.80 8.20 -6.63
CA SER A 50 -7.09 7.57 -6.35
C SER A 50 -7.13 7.03 -4.92
N GLY A 51 -8.18 7.38 -4.16
CA GLY A 51 -8.33 6.98 -2.76
C GLY A 51 -8.32 5.47 -2.52
N THR A 52 -8.99 4.68 -3.37
CA THR A 52 -8.97 3.21 -3.21
C THR A 52 -7.63 2.61 -3.61
N ALA A 53 -7.00 3.10 -4.68
CA ALA A 53 -5.68 2.62 -5.09
C ALA A 53 -4.60 2.95 -4.02
N LEU A 54 -4.66 4.15 -3.45
CA LEU A 54 -3.79 4.56 -2.35
C LEU A 54 -3.98 3.67 -1.11
N TRP A 55 -5.22 3.27 -0.83
CA TRP A 55 -5.51 2.33 0.26
C TRP A 55 -5.00 0.92 -0.04
N VAL A 56 -5.16 0.41 -1.27
CA VAL A 56 -4.57 -0.87 -1.71
C VAL A 56 -3.04 -0.85 -1.61
N ALA A 57 -2.41 0.26 -2.00
CA ALA A 57 -0.96 0.42 -1.84
C ALA A 57 -0.53 0.36 -0.36
N GLN A 58 -1.32 0.93 0.55
CA GLN A 58 -1.09 0.82 1.98
C GLN A 58 -1.34 -0.60 2.53
N LEU A 59 -2.24 -1.40 1.94
CA LEU A 59 -2.35 -2.82 2.30
C LEU A 59 -1.08 -3.60 1.96
N ALA A 60 -0.44 -3.26 0.84
CA ALA A 60 0.80 -3.89 0.40
C ALA A 60 2.04 -3.43 1.21
N ALA A 61 2.04 -2.18 1.66
CA ALA A 61 3.13 -1.55 2.39
C ALA A 61 2.60 -0.76 3.62
N PRO A 62 2.07 -1.45 4.65
CA PRO A 62 1.29 -0.83 5.72
C PRO A 62 2.07 0.12 6.63
N GLN A 63 3.39 -0.03 6.68
CA GLN A 63 4.27 0.85 7.46
C GLN A 63 4.94 1.93 6.59
N ALA A 64 4.74 1.90 5.27
CA ALA A 64 5.36 2.86 4.37
C ALA A 64 4.57 4.19 4.39
N GLN A 65 5.30 5.28 4.59
CA GLN A 65 4.79 6.63 4.39
C GLN A 65 4.99 7.02 2.92
N ILE A 66 3.93 7.50 2.29
CA ILE A 66 3.95 8.01 0.91
C ILE A 66 4.18 9.52 0.93
N ALA A 67 5.01 10.02 0.02
CA ALA A 67 5.23 11.44 -0.19
C ALA A 67 5.34 11.77 -1.67
N TRP A 68 4.80 12.91 -2.06
CA TRP A 68 4.87 13.43 -3.43
C TRP A 68 5.78 14.66 -3.50
N GLY A 69 6.58 14.73 -4.55
CA GLY A 69 7.37 15.89 -4.93
C GLY A 69 7.21 16.17 -6.43
N GLU A 70 7.97 17.13 -6.96
CA GLU A 70 7.93 17.50 -8.37
C GLU A 70 8.25 16.30 -9.27
N ASN A 71 7.18 15.69 -9.83
CA ASN A 71 7.20 14.47 -10.65
C ASN A 71 7.88 13.27 -9.97
N VAL A 72 7.91 13.21 -8.63
CA VAL A 72 8.51 12.08 -7.91
C VAL A 72 7.59 11.61 -6.80
N THR A 73 7.35 10.30 -6.76
CA THR A 73 6.65 9.64 -5.66
C THR A 73 7.65 8.86 -4.82
N PHE A 74 7.57 9.00 -3.50
CA PHE A 74 8.40 8.27 -2.55
C PHE A 74 7.55 7.38 -1.67
N LEU A 75 8.04 6.17 -1.42
CA LEU A 75 7.62 5.32 -0.31
C LEU A 75 8.80 5.18 0.64
N VAL A 76 8.58 5.40 1.93
CA VAL A 76 9.62 5.24 2.96
C VAL A 76 9.05 4.49 4.16
N ASP A 77 9.72 3.41 4.55
CA ASP A 77 9.42 2.66 5.77
C ASP A 77 10.57 2.87 6.77
N ALA A 78 10.27 3.59 7.86
CA ALA A 78 11.24 3.88 8.90
C ALA A 78 11.65 2.64 9.70
N GLY A 79 10.75 1.66 9.86
CA GLY A 79 10.99 0.45 10.64
C GLY A 79 11.98 -0.49 9.97
N THR A 80 11.87 -0.64 8.65
CA THR A 80 12.79 -1.50 7.88
C THR A 80 13.94 -0.75 7.22
N GLY A 81 13.86 0.59 7.16
CA GLY A 81 14.78 1.43 6.39
C GLY A 81 14.58 1.34 4.87
N SER A 82 13.55 0.61 4.43
CA SER A 82 13.24 0.41 3.01
C SER A 82 12.67 1.66 2.38
N ARG A 83 12.93 1.85 1.09
CA ARG A 83 12.41 2.98 0.33
C ARG A 83 12.26 2.70 -1.16
N ALA A 84 11.38 3.46 -1.79
CA ALA A 84 11.25 3.56 -3.24
C ALA A 84 11.15 5.01 -3.69
N GLU A 85 11.78 5.33 -4.81
CA GLU A 85 11.64 6.59 -5.56
C GLU A 85 11.12 6.25 -6.96
N ILE A 86 9.96 6.80 -7.34
CA ILE A 86 9.35 6.62 -8.66
C ILE A 86 9.42 7.96 -9.39
N ARG A 87 9.98 7.97 -10.60
CA ARG A 87 10.16 9.19 -11.40
C ARG A 87 10.01 8.93 -12.90
N PRO A 88 9.75 9.95 -13.72
CA PRO A 88 9.73 9.82 -15.17
C PRO A 88 11.07 9.29 -15.67
N ASP A 89 11.00 8.45 -16.69
CA ASP A 89 12.18 7.98 -17.39
C ASP A 89 12.44 8.80 -18.66
N THR A 90 13.71 9.00 -19.00
CA THR A 90 14.12 9.76 -20.19
C THR A 90 13.67 9.13 -21.50
N ALA A 91 13.49 7.81 -21.55
CA ALA A 91 12.96 7.08 -22.70
C ALA A 91 11.42 6.96 -22.68
N GLY A 92 10.75 7.62 -21.74
CA GLY A 92 9.30 7.54 -21.53
C GLY A 92 8.88 6.49 -20.50
N GLY A 93 7.69 6.68 -19.96
CA GLY A 93 7.17 5.90 -18.83
C GLY A 93 7.86 6.26 -17.52
N TRP A 94 7.97 5.28 -16.64
CA TRP A 94 8.38 5.47 -15.24
C TRP A 94 9.48 4.49 -14.85
N THR A 95 10.41 4.97 -14.02
CA THR A 95 11.47 4.17 -13.41
C THR A 95 11.35 4.28 -11.91
N VAL A 96 11.52 3.14 -11.23
CA VAL A 96 11.60 3.05 -9.78
C VAL A 96 13.04 2.73 -9.36
N LEU A 97 13.52 3.40 -8.32
CA LEU A 97 14.73 3.05 -7.59
C LEU A 97 14.33 2.55 -6.20
N GLN A 98 14.84 1.39 -5.78
CA GLN A 98 14.47 0.81 -4.48
C GLN A 98 15.68 0.38 -3.66
N HIS A 99 15.63 0.67 -2.37
CA HIS A 99 16.68 0.33 -1.43
C HIS A 99 16.09 -0.29 -0.16
N GLY A 100 16.82 -1.21 0.46
CA GLY A 100 16.44 -1.87 1.70
C GLY A 100 15.86 -3.28 1.50
N PRO A 101 15.54 -3.96 2.61
CA PRO A 101 15.13 -5.37 2.59
C PRO A 101 13.72 -5.58 2.01
N VAL A 102 12.87 -4.56 2.00
CA VAL A 102 11.53 -4.63 1.43
C VAL A 102 11.47 -3.84 0.12
N ARG A 103 11.08 -4.50 -0.97
CA ARG A 103 10.84 -3.84 -2.26
C ARG A 103 9.43 -3.23 -2.25
N LEU A 104 9.31 -2.07 -1.59
CA LEU A 104 8.01 -1.42 -1.32
C LEU A 104 7.18 -1.20 -2.58
N TRP A 105 7.78 -0.75 -3.68
CA TRP A 105 7.06 -0.52 -4.93
C TRP A 105 6.72 -1.81 -5.66
N ASP A 106 7.53 -2.86 -5.55
CA ASP A 106 7.19 -4.18 -6.12
C ASP A 106 5.89 -4.70 -5.47
N ALA A 107 5.79 -4.61 -4.14
CA ALA A 107 4.59 -5.00 -3.40
C ALA A 107 3.36 -4.17 -3.80
N VAL A 108 3.54 -2.85 -3.98
CA VAL A 108 2.47 -1.96 -4.45
C VAL A 108 2.04 -2.31 -5.87
N GLU A 109 2.97 -2.53 -6.81
CA GLU A 109 2.61 -2.91 -8.19
C GLU A 109 1.84 -4.23 -8.23
N GLU A 110 2.22 -5.22 -7.43
CA GLU A 110 1.52 -6.50 -7.34
C GLU A 110 0.09 -6.33 -6.80
N ALA A 111 -0.07 -5.57 -5.71
CA ALA A 111 -1.37 -5.33 -5.11
C ALA A 111 -2.31 -4.53 -6.02
N ILE A 112 -1.77 -3.49 -6.68
CA ILE A 112 -2.50 -2.70 -7.67
C ILE A 112 -2.90 -3.58 -8.86
N GLY A 113 -1.99 -4.40 -9.38
CA GLY A 113 -2.31 -5.32 -10.48
C GLY A 113 -3.42 -6.30 -10.11
N THR A 114 -3.37 -6.85 -8.89
CA THR A 114 -4.41 -7.73 -8.34
C THR A 114 -5.76 -7.03 -8.25
N TRP A 115 -5.80 -5.82 -7.69
CA TRP A 115 -7.01 -5.01 -7.57
C TRP A 115 -7.60 -4.60 -8.92
N GLN A 116 -6.75 -4.19 -9.86
CA GLN A 116 -7.16 -3.85 -11.22
C GLN A 116 -7.72 -5.06 -11.97
N ALA A 117 -7.10 -6.24 -11.82
CA ALA A 117 -7.59 -7.49 -12.40
C ALA A 117 -8.98 -7.89 -11.86
N ALA A 118 -9.31 -7.48 -10.64
CA ALA A 118 -10.63 -7.65 -10.04
C ALA A 118 -11.65 -6.56 -10.45
N GLY A 119 -11.30 -5.67 -11.39
CA GLY A 119 -12.17 -4.61 -11.88
C GLY A 119 -12.07 -3.30 -11.12
N SER A 120 -11.03 -3.10 -10.32
CA SER A 120 -10.79 -1.87 -9.54
C SER A 120 -11.96 -1.47 -8.63
N PRO A 121 -12.56 -2.40 -7.85
CA PRO A 121 -13.73 -2.07 -7.03
C PRO A 121 -13.40 -1.04 -5.95
N HIS A 122 -14.42 -0.32 -5.49
CA HIS A 122 -14.36 0.52 -4.30
C HIS A 122 -13.93 -0.28 -3.05
N GLN A 123 -13.51 0.38 -1.97
CA GLN A 123 -13.13 -0.26 -0.71
C GLN A 123 -14.23 -1.20 -0.16
N SER A 124 -15.51 -0.92 -0.42
CA SER A 124 -16.63 -1.81 -0.05
C SER A 124 -16.63 -3.18 -0.75
N GLY A 125 -15.86 -3.35 -1.83
CA GLY A 125 -15.58 -4.64 -2.46
C GLY A 125 -14.66 -5.54 -1.63
N PHE A 126 -14.05 -5.00 -0.58
CA PHE A 126 -13.17 -5.72 0.33
C PHE A 126 -13.91 -6.11 1.62
N GLY A 127 -13.37 -7.10 2.30
CA GLY A 127 -13.75 -7.43 3.66
C GLY A 127 -12.56 -7.69 4.54
N LEU A 128 -12.82 -7.88 5.82
CA LEU A 128 -11.82 -8.10 6.86
C LEU A 128 -12.21 -9.35 7.63
N THR A 129 -11.24 -10.23 7.85
CA THR A 129 -11.32 -11.31 8.81
C THR A 129 -10.29 -11.05 9.91
N VAL A 130 -10.75 -11.04 11.15
CA VAL A 130 -9.92 -10.91 12.35
C VAL A 130 -9.99 -12.22 13.12
N THR A 131 -8.84 -12.73 13.51
CA THR A 131 -8.65 -13.88 14.39
C THR A 131 -7.82 -13.44 15.59
N ARG A 132 -7.56 -14.34 16.54
CA ARG A 132 -6.68 -14.02 17.67
C ARG A 132 -5.23 -13.81 17.21
N GLU A 133 -4.85 -14.43 16.10
CA GLU A 133 -3.48 -14.49 15.60
C GLU A 133 -3.20 -13.47 14.50
N SER A 134 -4.22 -13.03 13.76
CA SER A 134 -4.02 -12.22 12.56
C SER A 134 -5.24 -11.39 12.16
N GLN A 135 -4.98 -10.33 11.40
CA GLN A 135 -5.98 -9.56 10.69
C GLN A 135 -5.68 -9.64 9.19
N ARG A 136 -6.69 -9.94 8.38
CA ARG A 136 -6.55 -10.13 6.95
C ARG A 136 -7.64 -9.42 6.18
N VAL A 137 -7.25 -8.51 5.31
CA VAL A 137 -8.14 -7.87 4.35
C VAL A 137 -8.18 -8.71 3.07
N TRP A 138 -9.37 -8.96 2.55
CA TRP A 138 -9.58 -9.79 1.36
C TRP A 138 -10.45 -9.07 0.33
N LEU A 139 -10.24 -9.35 -0.94
CA LEU A 139 -10.90 -8.73 -2.08
C LEU A 139 -11.92 -9.68 -2.69
N GLY A 140 -13.16 -9.22 -2.86
CA GLY A 140 -14.21 -10.01 -3.49
C GLY A 140 -14.79 -11.04 -2.54
N ASP A 141 -14.11 -12.12 -2.22
CA ASP A 141 -14.57 -13.20 -1.35
C ASP A 141 -13.52 -13.51 -0.24
N PRO A 142 -13.88 -14.02 0.95
CA PRO A 142 -12.92 -14.42 1.98
C PRO A 142 -11.80 -15.36 1.51
N ASP A 143 -12.02 -16.13 0.44
CA ASP A 143 -11.00 -17.02 -0.17
C ASP A 143 -10.28 -16.37 -1.36
N GLY A 144 -10.58 -15.10 -1.66
CA GLY A 144 -9.96 -14.32 -2.73
C GLY A 144 -8.56 -13.79 -2.38
N PRO A 145 -8.00 -12.92 -3.25
CA PRO A 145 -6.74 -12.24 -2.97
C PRO A 145 -6.81 -11.48 -1.65
N SER A 146 -5.75 -11.54 -0.86
CA SER A 146 -5.76 -10.99 0.49
C SER A 146 -4.40 -10.50 0.97
N TRP A 147 -4.44 -9.59 1.94
CA TRP A 147 -3.30 -8.94 2.56
C TRP A 147 -3.41 -9.08 4.08
N TYR A 148 -2.33 -9.54 4.71
CA TYR A 148 -2.23 -9.59 6.17
C TYR A 148 -1.77 -8.25 6.71
N LEU A 149 -2.48 -7.75 7.72
CA LEU A 149 -2.08 -6.54 8.41
C LEU A 149 -1.04 -6.86 9.49
N PRO A 150 -0.10 -5.94 9.77
CA PRO A 150 0.83 -6.08 10.88
C PRO A 150 0.08 -6.22 12.21
N ALA A 151 0.66 -6.99 13.14
CA ALA A 151 0.17 -7.12 14.51
C ALA A 151 0.56 -5.92 15.39
#